data_AF-A0A1H9IM79-F1
#
_entry.id   AF-A0A1H9IM79-F1
#
_cell.length_a   1.000
_cell.length_b   1.000
_cell.length_c   1.000
_cell.angle_alpha   90.00
_cell.angle_beta   90.00
_cell.angle_gamma   90.00
#
_symmetry.space_group_name_H-M   'P 1'
#
loop_
_entity.id
_entity.type
_entity.pdbx_description
1 polymer ?
#
loop_
_entity_poly.entity_id
_entity_poly.type
_entity_poly.pdbx_seq_one_letter_code
_entity_poly.pdbx_strand_id
1 'polypeptide(L)'
;MKREFLEQMGLDKTAIDSIMAEHGKTIGALKEEKETAEKEKEAAQMKAKQFEQEIKTRDADIENLQKTAKDNEELQGQLTTLQEKYNESNMNHAIAMALKGSVHDVDIVASQLDRSALKLGDDGTIDGLDAQVEALKETKGFLFIPAEDPASTSPEPAPQAHIVGATPKGTNAGQEVTPQQQWMDAFTADIQH
;
A
#
# COMPACT_ATOMS: atom_id res chain seq x y z
N MET A 1 24.20 -70.07 -24.69
CA MET A 1 25.11 -71.23 -24.70
C MET A 1 24.95 -71.95 -26.03
N LYS A 2 26.05 -72.41 -26.65
CA LYS A 2 25.99 -73.13 -27.93
C LYS A 2 26.14 -74.62 -27.69
N ARG A 3 25.33 -75.44 -28.36
CA ARG A 3 25.35 -76.90 -28.19
C ARG A 3 26.70 -77.47 -28.63
N GLU A 4 27.25 -76.97 -29.73
CA GLU A 4 28.53 -77.40 -30.31
C GLU A 4 29.71 -77.21 -29.35
N PHE A 5 29.65 -76.18 -28.50
CA PHE A 5 30.66 -75.92 -27.48
C PHE A 5 30.66 -76.99 -26.39
N LEU A 6 29.47 -77.46 -26.01
CA LEU A 6 29.32 -78.52 -24.99
C LEU A 6 29.70 -79.89 -25.55
N GLU A 7 29.38 -80.15 -26.83
CA GLU A 7 29.81 -81.35 -27.54
C GLU A 7 31.35 -81.44 -27.64
N GLN A 8 32.02 -80.31 -27.96
CA GLN A 8 33.49 -80.23 -28.00
C GLN A 8 34.16 -80.44 -26.63
N MET A 9 33.44 -80.19 -25.54
CA MET A 9 33.90 -80.48 -24.17
C MET A 9 33.76 -81.96 -23.77
N GLY A 10 33.23 -82.81 -24.66
CA GLY A 10 33.07 -84.24 -24.42
C GLY A 10 31.88 -84.58 -23.51
N LEU A 11 30.93 -83.67 -23.34
CA LEU A 11 29.70 -83.92 -22.60
C LEU A 11 28.76 -84.83 -23.40
N ASP A 12 28.05 -85.72 -22.70
CA ASP A 12 27.06 -86.58 -23.35
C ASP A 12 25.78 -85.79 -23.71
N LYS A 13 25.01 -86.31 -24.67
CA LYS A 13 23.81 -85.64 -25.19
C LYS A 13 22.76 -85.34 -24.11
N THR A 14 22.63 -86.19 -23.09
CA THR A 14 21.63 -86.00 -22.02
C THR A 14 22.02 -84.87 -21.07
N ALA A 15 23.32 -84.77 -20.72
CA ALA A 15 23.84 -83.64 -19.97
C ALA A 15 23.72 -82.32 -20.74
N ILE A 16 24.01 -82.35 -22.05
CA ILE A 16 23.86 -81.20 -22.94
C ILE A 16 22.41 -80.68 -22.98
N ASP A 17 21.43 -81.57 -23.13
CA ASP A 17 20.03 -81.18 -23.18
C ASP A 17 19.55 -80.59 -21.84
N SER A 18 20.03 -81.12 -20.71
CA SER A 18 19.74 -80.56 -19.37
C SER A 18 20.35 -79.16 -19.19
N ILE A 19 21.62 -78.97 -19.56
CA ILE A 19 22.31 -77.66 -19.47
C ILE A 19 21.61 -76.63 -20.35
N MET A 20 21.23 -76.99 -21.58
CA MET A 20 20.55 -76.09 -22.48
C MET A 20 19.15 -75.72 -21.99
N ALA A 21 18.43 -76.64 -21.35
CA ALA A 21 17.14 -76.37 -20.73
C ALA A 21 17.26 -75.38 -19.56
N GLU A 22 18.19 -75.61 -18.62
CA GLU A 22 18.43 -74.71 -17.49
C GLU A 22 18.96 -73.33 -17.94
N HIS A 23 19.83 -73.30 -18.94
CA HIS A 23 20.28 -72.06 -19.54
C HIS A 23 19.14 -71.29 -20.21
N GLY A 24 18.25 -71.99 -20.93
CA GLY A 24 17.05 -71.40 -21.52
C GLY A 24 16.13 -70.77 -20.49
N LYS A 25 15.88 -71.48 -19.37
CA LYS A 25 15.11 -70.94 -18.22
C LYS A 25 15.77 -69.68 -17.66
N THR A 26 17.08 -69.72 -17.42
CA THR A 26 17.84 -68.59 -16.85
C THR A 26 17.81 -67.37 -17.77
N ILE A 27 17.98 -67.56 -19.09
CA ILE A 27 17.90 -66.48 -20.08
C ILE A 27 16.48 -65.91 -20.15
N GLY A 28 15.44 -66.73 -20.02
CA GLY A 28 14.06 -66.28 -19.91
C GLY A 28 13.86 -65.37 -18.70
N ALA A 29 14.24 -65.85 -17.51
CA ALA A 29 14.14 -65.08 -16.27
C ALA A 29 14.92 -63.77 -16.32
N LEU A 30 16.16 -63.79 -16.82
CA LEU A 30 16.98 -62.57 -16.97
C LEU A 30 16.38 -61.56 -17.96
N LYS A 31 15.70 -62.02 -19.01
CA LYS A 31 15.00 -61.12 -19.93
C LYS A 31 13.80 -60.47 -19.26
N GLU A 32 13.02 -61.22 -18.52
CA GLU A 32 11.87 -60.70 -17.76
C GLU A 32 12.32 -59.70 -16.68
N GLU A 33 13.37 -60.02 -15.94
CA GLU A 33 13.95 -59.12 -14.93
C GLU A 33 14.49 -57.84 -15.58
N LYS A 34 15.20 -57.96 -16.71
CA LYS A 34 15.69 -56.81 -17.46
C LYS A 34 14.56 -55.92 -17.97
N GLU A 35 13.51 -56.50 -18.55
CA GLU A 35 12.35 -55.74 -19.03
C GLU A 35 11.64 -55.01 -17.88
N THR A 36 11.53 -55.66 -16.73
CA THR A 36 10.97 -55.06 -15.51
C THR A 36 11.84 -53.90 -15.03
N ALA A 37 13.16 -54.09 -14.93
CA ALA A 37 14.09 -53.06 -14.51
C ALA A 37 14.13 -51.85 -15.48
N GLU A 38 14.02 -52.09 -16.79
CA GLU A 38 13.92 -51.03 -17.79
C GLU A 38 12.64 -50.20 -17.60
N LYS A 39 11.49 -50.84 -17.38
CA LYS A 39 10.21 -50.15 -17.10
C LYS A 39 10.26 -49.33 -15.80
N GLU A 40 10.81 -49.90 -14.73
CA GLU A 40 10.96 -49.18 -13.46
C GLU A 40 11.89 -47.97 -13.58
N LYS A 41 12.99 -48.12 -14.33
CA LYS A 41 13.91 -47.01 -14.60
C LYS A 41 13.24 -45.89 -15.38
N GLU A 42 12.47 -46.21 -16.43
CA GLU A 42 11.72 -45.22 -17.20
C GLU A 42 10.69 -44.51 -16.31
N ALA A 43 9.95 -45.25 -15.49
CA ALA A 43 9.00 -44.68 -14.53
C ALA A 43 9.68 -43.74 -13.52
N ALA A 44 10.83 -44.15 -12.97
CA ALA A 44 11.62 -43.33 -12.05
C ALA A 44 12.14 -42.04 -12.73
N GLN A 45 12.60 -42.13 -13.98
CA GLN A 45 13.05 -40.97 -14.75
C GLN A 45 11.91 -40.00 -15.06
N MET A 46 10.72 -40.51 -15.41
CA MET A 46 9.54 -39.65 -15.60
C MET A 46 9.17 -38.93 -14.31
N LYS A 47 9.14 -39.64 -13.18
CA LYS A 47 8.85 -39.06 -11.87
C LYS A 47 9.89 -38.02 -11.45
N ALA A 48 11.17 -38.28 -11.72
CA ALA A 48 12.25 -37.33 -11.43
C ALA A 48 12.08 -36.03 -12.24
N LYS A 49 11.75 -36.14 -13.54
CA LYS A 49 11.46 -34.97 -14.39
C LYS A 49 10.24 -34.19 -13.90
N GLN A 50 9.19 -34.89 -13.47
CA GLN A 50 8.00 -34.26 -12.90
C GLN A 50 8.35 -33.49 -11.62
N PHE A 51 9.10 -34.10 -10.71
CA PHE A 51 9.53 -33.41 -9.49
C PHE A 51 10.43 -32.21 -9.77
N GLU A 52 11.32 -32.30 -10.75
CA GLU A 52 12.16 -31.16 -11.14
C GLU A 52 11.31 -30.00 -11.68
N GLN A 53 10.24 -30.29 -12.43
CA GLN A 53 9.28 -29.28 -12.89
C GLN A 53 8.50 -28.67 -11.72
N GLU A 54 7.97 -29.51 -10.82
CA GLU A 54 7.23 -29.05 -9.64
C GLU A 54 8.09 -28.18 -8.73
N ILE A 55 9.37 -28.52 -8.53
CA ILE A 55 10.32 -27.69 -7.78
C ILE A 55 10.50 -26.33 -8.45
N LYS A 56 10.73 -26.29 -9.76
CA LYS A 56 10.89 -25.01 -10.50
C LYS A 56 9.64 -24.14 -10.41
N THR A 57 8.45 -24.72 -10.50
CA THR A 57 7.19 -23.98 -10.32
C THR A 57 7.09 -23.42 -8.90
N ARG A 58 7.37 -24.24 -7.87
CA ARG A 58 7.31 -23.80 -6.48
C ARG A 58 8.32 -22.69 -6.17
N ASP A 59 9.52 -22.76 -6.73
CA ASP A 59 10.55 -21.72 -6.55
C ASP A 59 10.07 -20.40 -7.15
N ALA A 60 9.47 -20.43 -8.35
CA ALA A 60 8.88 -19.23 -8.97
C ALA A 60 7.71 -18.66 -8.15
N ASP A 61 6.84 -19.52 -7.62
CA ASP A 61 5.72 -19.11 -6.76
C ASP A 61 6.22 -18.46 -5.46
N ILE A 62 7.27 -19.02 -4.84
CA ILE A 62 7.89 -18.45 -3.64
C ILE A 62 8.49 -17.08 -3.93
N GLU A 63 9.20 -16.92 -5.05
CA GLU A 63 9.78 -15.64 -5.45
C GLU A 63 8.68 -14.58 -5.66
N ASN A 64 7.58 -14.96 -6.32
CA ASN A 64 6.43 -14.08 -6.51
C ASN A 64 5.77 -13.70 -5.18
N LEU A 65 5.53 -14.66 -4.28
CA LEU A 65 4.97 -14.41 -2.96
C LEU A 65 5.86 -13.48 -2.13
N GLN A 66 7.18 -13.64 -2.20
CA GLN A 66 8.13 -12.75 -1.53
C GLN A 66 8.08 -11.32 -2.07
N LYS A 67 7.95 -11.14 -3.40
CA LYS A 67 7.77 -9.81 -4.00
C LYS A 67 6.47 -9.16 -3.53
N THR A 68 5.35 -9.88 -3.63
CA THR A 68 4.04 -9.37 -3.18
C THR A 68 4.03 -9.03 -1.69
N ALA A 69 4.72 -9.81 -0.84
CA ALA A 69 4.84 -9.50 0.59
C ALA A 69 5.59 -8.18 0.84
N LYS A 70 6.71 -7.95 0.13
CA LYS A 70 7.46 -6.69 0.23
C LYS A 70 6.66 -5.49 -0.24
N ASP A 71 5.97 -5.61 -1.38
CA ASP A 71 5.12 -4.54 -1.91
C ASP A 71 4.02 -4.17 -0.90
N ASN A 72 3.46 -5.15 -0.18
CA ASN A 72 2.46 -4.90 0.86
C ASN A 72 3.04 -4.17 2.08
N GLU A 73 4.24 -4.55 2.54
CA GLU A 73 4.94 -3.81 3.61
C GLU A 73 5.25 -2.36 3.19
N GLU A 74 5.68 -2.14 1.95
CA GLU A 74 5.93 -0.79 1.42
C GLU A 74 4.64 0.03 1.34
N LEU A 75 3.55 -0.55 0.83
CA LEU A 75 2.24 0.10 0.78
C LEU A 75 1.71 0.45 2.18
N GLN A 76 1.91 -0.41 3.17
CA GLN A 76 1.56 -0.12 4.57
C GLN A 76 2.37 1.06 5.11
N GLY A 77 3.68 1.10 4.85
CA GLY A 77 4.52 2.23 5.24
C GLY A 77 4.11 3.55 4.59
N GLN A 78 3.78 3.52 3.29
CA GLN A 78 3.24 4.68 2.57
C GLN A 78 1.90 5.13 3.14
N LEU A 79 1.01 4.20 3.50
CA LEU A 79 -0.29 4.50 4.11
C LEU A 79 -0.13 5.16 5.48
N THR A 80 0.75 4.64 6.35
CA THR A 80 1.05 5.27 7.65
C THR A 80 1.60 6.68 7.47
N THR A 81 2.57 6.85 6.57
CA THR A 81 3.15 8.17 6.27
C THR A 81 2.09 9.14 5.74
N LEU A 82 1.21 8.67 4.87
CA LEU A 82 0.14 9.48 4.31
C LEU A 82 -0.91 9.83 5.36
N GLN A 83 -1.25 8.90 6.25
CA GLN A 83 -2.16 9.12 7.36
C GLN A 83 -1.58 10.14 8.36
N GLU A 84 -0.29 10.06 8.69
CA GLU A 84 0.38 11.04 9.55
C GLU A 84 0.37 12.43 8.93
N LYS A 85 0.73 12.55 7.65
CA LYS A 85 0.67 13.83 6.92
C LYS A 85 -0.74 14.39 6.83
N TYR A 86 -1.74 13.53 6.61
CA TYR A 86 -3.14 13.93 6.57
C TYR A 86 -3.61 14.46 7.93
N ASN A 87 -3.32 13.74 9.01
CA ASN A 87 -3.66 14.15 10.38
C ASN A 87 -2.96 15.46 10.75
N GLU A 88 -1.68 15.62 10.42
CA GLU A 88 -0.92 16.85 10.68
C GLU A 88 -1.52 18.04 9.91
N SER A 89 -1.83 17.87 8.63
CA SER A 89 -2.46 18.91 7.81
C SER A 89 -3.82 19.34 8.37
N ASN A 90 -4.63 18.38 8.81
CA ASN A 90 -5.95 18.67 9.39
C ASN A 90 -5.84 19.43 10.71
N MET A 91 -4.91 19.01 11.58
CA MET A 91 -4.63 19.70 12.85
C MET A 91 -4.15 21.14 12.59
N ASN A 92 -3.20 21.34 11.68
CA ASN A 92 -2.71 22.68 11.33
C ASN A 92 -3.83 23.57 10.78
N HIS A 93 -4.73 23.02 9.95
CA HIS A 93 -5.86 23.75 9.43
C HIS A 93 -6.84 24.17 10.54
N ALA A 94 -7.18 23.25 11.45
CA ALA A 94 -8.06 23.53 12.57
C ALA A 94 -7.46 24.57 13.53
N ILE A 95 -6.15 24.50 13.81
CA ILE A 95 -5.44 25.51 14.62
C ILE A 95 -5.51 26.88 13.93
N ALA A 96 -5.24 26.91 12.62
CA ALA A 96 -5.30 28.15 11.86
C ALA A 96 -6.70 28.78 11.84
N MET A 97 -7.75 27.96 11.79
CA MET A 97 -9.13 28.44 11.89
C MET A 97 -9.46 28.96 13.29
N ALA A 98 -9.03 28.26 14.34
CA ALA A 98 -9.28 28.67 15.73
C ALA A 98 -8.55 29.96 16.13
N LEU A 99 -7.34 30.18 15.60
CA LEU A 99 -6.53 31.38 15.87
C LEU A 99 -6.83 32.55 14.91
N LYS A 100 -7.67 32.34 13.91
CA LYS A 100 -7.92 33.36 12.88
C LYS A 100 -8.47 34.64 13.47
N GLY A 101 -7.74 35.74 13.28
CA GLY A 101 -8.15 37.08 13.72
C GLY A 101 -7.97 37.36 15.22
N SER A 102 -7.50 36.40 16.02
CA SER A 102 -7.18 36.60 17.44
C SER A 102 -5.68 36.79 17.70
N VAL A 103 -4.84 36.47 16.72
CA VAL A 103 -3.37 36.56 16.81
C VAL A 103 -2.79 37.42 15.70
N HIS A 104 -1.63 38.03 15.96
CA HIS A 104 -0.90 38.81 14.95
C HIS A 104 -0.26 37.93 13.89
N ASP A 105 0.22 36.75 14.27
CA ASP A 105 0.84 35.77 13.38
C ASP A 105 0.46 34.35 13.84
N VAL A 106 -0.32 33.67 12.99
CA VAL A 106 -0.83 32.32 13.26
C VAL A 106 0.29 31.30 13.33
N ASP A 107 1.31 31.42 12.48
CA ASP A 107 2.41 30.46 12.41
C ASP A 107 3.30 30.56 13.64
N ILE A 108 3.58 31.79 14.10
CA ILE A 108 4.33 32.02 15.34
C ILE A 108 3.58 31.44 16.54
N VAL A 109 2.28 31.72 16.69
CA VAL A 109 1.52 31.19 17.84
C VAL A 109 1.38 29.66 17.75
N ALA A 110 1.08 29.12 16.57
CA ALA A 110 0.98 27.68 16.35
C ALA A 110 2.30 26.94 16.62
N SER A 111 3.46 27.59 16.43
CA SER A 111 4.77 27.03 16.77
C SER A 111 5.02 26.88 18.27
N GLN A 112 4.26 27.60 19.10
CA GLN A 112 4.40 27.57 20.56
C GLN A 112 3.45 26.56 21.23
N LEU A 113 2.57 25.93 20.45
CA LEU A 113 1.60 24.95 20.95
C LEU A 113 2.24 23.57 21.06
N ASP A 114 1.96 22.88 22.16
CA ASP A 114 2.27 21.47 22.32
C ASP A 114 1.21 20.64 21.59
N ARG A 115 1.55 20.29 20.34
CA ARG A 115 0.71 19.48 19.45
C ARG A 115 0.42 18.08 20.01
N SER A 116 1.27 17.55 20.89
CA SER A 116 1.07 16.21 21.48
C SER A 116 -0.06 16.18 22.51
N ALA A 117 -0.40 17.34 23.07
CA ALA A 117 -1.49 17.53 24.02
C ALA A 117 -2.80 17.99 23.35
N LEU A 118 -2.81 18.17 22.01
CA LEU A 118 -3.99 18.60 21.26
C LEU A 118 -4.70 17.40 20.62
N LYS A 119 -6.04 17.41 20.65
CA LYS A 119 -6.87 16.42 19.96
C LYS A 119 -7.89 17.11 19.07
N LEU A 120 -7.96 16.70 17.82
CA LEU A 120 -8.95 17.20 16.88
C LEU A 120 -10.25 16.40 17.04
N GLY A 121 -11.34 17.09 17.38
CA GLY A 121 -12.68 16.53 17.43
C GLY A 121 -13.31 16.39 16.03
N ASP A 122 -14.32 15.55 15.92
CA ASP A 122 -15.04 15.29 14.65
C ASP A 122 -15.78 16.53 14.12
N ASP A 123 -16.06 17.51 14.98
CA ASP A 123 -16.69 18.79 14.67
C ASP A 123 -15.69 19.88 14.25
N GLY A 124 -14.39 19.56 14.20
CA GLY A 124 -13.32 20.50 13.89
C GLY A 124 -12.85 21.34 15.08
N THR A 125 -13.33 21.07 16.29
CA THR A 125 -12.80 21.68 17.52
C THR A 125 -11.50 21.02 17.95
N ILE A 126 -10.65 21.75 18.69
CA ILE A 126 -9.38 21.22 19.19
C ILE A 126 -9.41 21.23 20.71
N ASP A 127 -9.53 20.04 21.30
CA ASP A 127 -9.43 19.87 22.74
C ASP A 127 -8.02 20.24 23.22
N GLY A 128 -7.95 20.99 24.31
CA GLY A 128 -6.70 21.45 24.92
C GLY A 128 -6.10 22.70 24.29
N LEU A 129 -6.65 23.19 23.17
CA LEU A 129 -6.16 24.41 22.53
C LEU A 129 -6.39 25.65 23.40
N ASP A 130 -7.61 25.81 23.94
CA ASP A 130 -7.97 26.99 24.74
C ASP A 130 -7.06 27.16 25.97
N ALA A 131 -6.76 26.05 26.67
CA ALA A 131 -5.89 26.08 27.84
C ALA A 131 -4.47 26.53 27.49
N GLN A 132 -3.93 26.09 26.35
CA GLN A 132 -2.61 26.50 25.89
C GLN A 132 -2.60 27.96 25.41
N VAL A 133 -3.66 28.39 24.72
CA VAL A 133 -3.81 29.78 24.25
C VAL A 133 -3.90 30.75 25.42
N GLU A 134 -4.66 30.44 26.47
CA GLU A 134 -4.75 31.29 27.67
C GLU A 134 -3.40 31.37 28.40
N ALA A 135 -2.67 30.27 28.56
CA ALA A 135 -1.32 30.28 29.13
C ALA A 135 -0.32 31.10 28.29
N LEU A 136 -0.47 31.08 26.95
CA LEU A 136 0.32 31.91 26.05
C LEU A 136 -0.05 33.39 26.14
N LYS A 137 -1.31 33.75 26.40
CA LYS A 137 -1.71 35.15 26.62
C LYS A 137 -1.06 35.73 27.89
N GLU A 138 -0.97 34.95 28.97
CA GLU A 138 -0.35 35.39 30.23
C GLU A 138 1.17 35.61 30.08
N THR A 139 1.84 34.74 29.32
CA THR A 139 3.31 34.76 29.19
C THR A 139 3.80 35.58 27.99
N LYS A 140 3.01 35.62 26.92
CA LYS A 140 3.35 36.19 25.60
C LYS A 140 2.17 36.96 24.99
N GLY A 141 1.50 37.78 25.80
CA GLY A 141 0.33 38.56 25.39
C GLY A 141 0.53 39.44 24.15
N PHE A 142 1.76 39.86 23.85
CA PHE A 142 2.11 40.63 22.65
C PHE A 142 1.88 39.90 21.31
N LEU A 143 1.65 38.58 21.34
CA LEU A 143 1.33 37.79 20.15
C LEU A 143 -0.17 37.87 19.77
N PHE A 144 -1.01 38.37 20.69
CA PHE A 144 -2.46 38.39 20.57
C PHE A 144 -2.97 39.79 20.27
N ILE A 145 -3.97 39.87 19.40
CA ILE A 145 -4.64 41.13 19.09
C ILE A 145 -5.52 41.47 20.31
N PRO A 146 -5.36 42.66 20.93
CA PRO A 146 -6.26 43.10 21.99
C PRO A 146 -7.68 43.11 21.45
N ALA A 147 -8.65 42.55 22.20
CA ALA A 147 -10.05 42.74 21.86
C ALA A 147 -10.30 44.26 21.80
N GLU A 148 -10.81 44.76 20.67
CA GLU A 148 -11.19 46.15 20.59
C GLU A 148 -12.25 46.40 21.67
N ASP A 149 -11.87 47.13 22.73
CA ASP A 149 -12.85 47.83 23.55
C ASP A 149 -13.56 48.82 22.61
N PRO A 150 -14.90 48.75 22.47
CA PRO A 150 -15.66 49.74 21.69
C PRO A 150 -15.63 51.16 22.30
N ALA A 151 -14.72 51.45 23.23
CA ALA A 151 -14.71 52.65 24.07
C ALA A 151 -13.51 53.59 23.84
N SER A 152 -12.65 53.37 22.84
CA SER A 152 -11.55 54.29 22.55
C SER A 152 -11.68 54.98 21.18
N THR A 153 -12.84 55.59 20.91
CA THR A 153 -12.93 56.69 19.93
C THR A 153 -13.00 58.01 20.69
N SER A 154 -11.83 58.60 20.97
CA SER A 154 -11.78 60.03 21.30
C SER A 154 -12.15 60.82 20.03
N PRO A 155 -13.12 61.75 20.06
CA PRO A 155 -13.61 62.42 18.85
C PRO A 155 -12.73 63.64 18.52
N GLU A 156 -12.13 63.65 17.33
CA GLU A 156 -11.54 64.86 16.73
C GLU A 156 -12.06 64.99 15.27
N PRO A 157 -12.38 66.22 14.79
CA PRO A 157 -13.56 66.45 13.97
C PRO A 157 -13.34 66.23 12.47
N ALA A 158 -14.44 65.89 11.79
CA ALA A 158 -14.51 65.66 10.35
C ALA A 158 -14.25 66.94 9.53
N PRO A 159 -13.48 66.87 8.43
CA PRO A 159 -13.64 67.78 7.32
C PRO A 159 -14.72 67.24 6.37
N GLN A 160 -15.79 68.01 6.19
CA GLN A 160 -16.85 67.75 5.22
C GLN A 160 -16.33 67.97 3.79
N ALA A 161 -16.65 67.06 2.87
CA ALA A 161 -16.63 67.36 1.45
C ALA A 161 -17.89 66.76 0.78
N HIS A 162 -18.73 67.65 0.29
CA HIS A 162 -19.84 67.41 -0.62
C HIS A 162 -19.37 66.74 -1.91
N ILE A 163 -20.11 65.73 -2.39
CA ILE A 163 -20.37 65.56 -3.83
C ILE A 163 -21.76 64.95 -4.06
N VAL A 164 -22.48 65.61 -4.96
CA VAL A 164 -23.84 65.35 -5.42
C VAL A 164 -23.83 64.31 -6.54
N GLY A 165 -24.78 63.37 -6.48
CA GLY A 165 -25.50 62.84 -7.64
C GLY A 165 -24.80 61.84 -8.57
N ALA A 166 -25.25 60.58 -8.54
CA ALA A 166 -25.87 59.86 -9.67
C ALA A 166 -26.05 58.36 -9.35
N THR A 167 -27.29 57.89 -9.32
CA THR A 167 -27.62 56.47 -9.56
C THR A 167 -27.60 56.20 -11.06
N PRO A 168 -27.18 54.99 -11.47
CA PRO A 168 -28.13 54.15 -12.19
C PRO A 168 -28.19 52.69 -11.74
N LYS A 169 -29.42 52.19 -11.88
CA LYS A 169 -29.96 50.85 -11.68
C LYS A 169 -29.43 49.86 -12.72
N GLY A 170 -29.14 48.63 -12.31
CA GLY A 170 -28.78 47.52 -13.21
C GLY A 170 -29.01 46.15 -12.56
N THR A 171 -30.16 45.57 -12.86
CA THR A 171 -30.64 44.23 -12.51
C THR A 171 -29.82 43.15 -13.24
N ASN A 172 -29.40 42.08 -12.57
CA ASN A 172 -29.72 40.72 -13.02
C ASN A 172 -29.46 39.65 -11.95
N ALA A 173 -30.47 38.82 -11.73
CA ALA A 173 -30.39 37.57 -11.00
C ALA A 173 -29.60 36.53 -11.83
N GLY A 174 -28.67 35.84 -11.18
CA GLY A 174 -27.96 34.69 -11.74
C GLY A 174 -27.35 33.89 -10.61
N GLN A 175 -27.77 32.64 -10.49
CA GLN A 175 -27.43 31.68 -9.43
C GLN A 175 -25.95 31.72 -9.01
N GLU A 176 -25.72 31.96 -7.72
CA GLU A 176 -24.45 31.62 -7.08
C GLU A 176 -24.33 30.09 -6.99
N VAL A 177 -23.71 29.50 -8.01
CA VAL A 177 -23.12 28.16 -7.86
C VAL A 177 -21.87 28.33 -7.02
N THR A 178 -21.87 27.74 -5.83
CA THR A 178 -20.76 27.85 -4.91
C THR A 178 -19.52 27.14 -5.48
N PRO A 179 -18.29 27.56 -5.10
CA PRO A 179 -17.06 26.91 -5.56
C PRO A 179 -17.04 25.40 -5.31
N GLN A 180 -17.73 24.92 -4.28
CA GLN A 180 -17.88 23.50 -3.97
C GLN A 180 -18.70 22.75 -5.04
N GLN A 181 -19.73 23.38 -5.61
CA GLN A 181 -20.54 22.79 -6.67
C GLN A 181 -19.77 22.69 -7.99
N GLN A 182 -18.91 23.68 -8.30
CA GLN A 182 -18.04 23.65 -9.47
C GLN A 182 -17.00 22.53 -9.41
N TRP A 183 -16.48 22.23 -8.22
CA TRP A 183 -15.53 21.12 -8.02
C TRP A 183 -16.19 19.74 -8.17
N MET A 184 -17.42 19.59 -7.66
CA MET A 184 -18.17 18.33 -7.82
C MET A 184 -18.50 18.06 -9.29
N ASP A 185 -18.98 19.05 -10.04
CA ASP A 185 -19.35 18.86 -11.45
C ASP A 185 -18.14 18.57 -12.34
N ALA A 186 -16.98 19.18 -12.05
CA ALA A 186 -15.73 18.90 -12.75
C ALA A 186 -15.23 17.46 -12.51
N PHE A 187 -15.41 16.93 -11.30
CA PHE A 187 -14.98 15.58 -10.94
C PHE A 187 -15.83 14.49 -11.61
N THR A 188 -17.14 14.71 -11.75
CA THR A 188 -18.02 13.76 -12.44
C THR A 188 -17.84 13.73 -13.95
N ALA A 189 -17.35 14.80 -14.57
CA ALA A 189 -17.14 14.85 -16.02
C ALA A 189 -15.90 14.04 -16.48
N ASP A 190 -14.89 13.89 -15.63
CA ASP A 190 -13.62 13.20 -15.97
C ASP A 190 -13.70 11.67 -15.88
N ILE A 191 -14.74 11.13 -15.21
CA ILE A 191 -14.91 9.68 -15.00
C ILE A 191 -15.65 9.01 -16.19
N GLN A 192 -16.17 9.79 -17.15
CA GLN A 192 -16.94 9.25 -18.30
C GLN A 192 -16.19 9.21 -19.64
N HIS A 193 -14.86 9.35 -19.66
CA HIS A 193 -14.05 9.11 -20.86
C HIS A 193 -12.97 8.05 -20.65
#